data_AF-A0A1U6HZ71-F1
#
_entry.id   AF-A0A1U6HZ71-F1
#
_cell.length_a   1.000
_cell.length_b   1.000
_cell.length_c   1.000
_cell.angle_alpha   90.00
_cell.angle_beta   90.00
_cell.angle_gamma   90.00
#
_symmetry.space_group_name_H-M   'P 1'
#
loop_
_entity.id
_entity.type
_entity.pdbx_description
1 polymer ?
#
loop_
_entity_poly.entity_id
_entity_poly.type
_entity_poly.pdbx_seq_one_letter_code
_entity_poly.pdbx_strand_id
1 'polypeptide(L)'
;MESKTAGRIRSDRKYFFAQDTDRRIFAYTEAEWGAGGAQPFGNYTARSIASMSLLVAVLTVPALLGPVLLIISVAGLHLGAMLFSLVFTVLCTGGWLLTIRSLQGELRARRLRRERGLPRPSVVVTDDQAREWFTAHPGSVAVTRDNFPESTYPFPGEPT
;
A
#
# COMPACT_ATOMS: atom_id res chain seq x y z
N MET A 1 7.54 22.73 15.63
CA MET A 1 8.39 21.92 14.72
C MET A 1 8.24 20.45 15.10
N GLU A 2 7.10 19.84 14.78
CA GLU A 2 6.81 18.45 15.15
C GLU A 2 6.03 17.78 14.01
N SER A 3 6.75 17.30 12.99
CA SER A 3 6.16 16.46 11.93
C SER A 3 7.23 15.72 11.13
N LYS A 4 8.34 15.32 11.79
CA LYS A 4 9.39 14.51 11.13
C LYS A 4 9.71 13.21 11.87
N THR A 5 9.37 13.11 13.16
CA THR A 5 9.69 11.94 13.99
C THR A 5 8.66 10.82 13.87
N ALA A 6 7.37 11.15 13.65
CA ALA A 6 6.30 10.15 13.51
C ALA A 6 6.42 9.29 12.23
N GLY A 7 7.12 9.79 11.20
CA GLY A 7 7.36 9.03 9.98
C GLY A 7 8.54 8.06 10.05
N ARG A 8 9.48 8.26 11.00
CA ARG A 8 10.75 7.52 11.04
C ARG A 8 10.71 6.29 11.97
N ILE A 9 9.82 6.28 12.96
CA ILE A 9 9.65 5.16 13.91
C ILE A 9 8.82 4.02 13.29
N ARG A 10 8.03 4.31 12.25
CA ARG A 10 7.07 3.36 11.65
C ARG A 10 7.65 2.36 10.65
N SER A 11 8.92 2.48 10.25
CA SER A 11 9.52 1.61 9.21
C SER A 11 10.23 0.37 9.71
N ASP A 12 10.35 0.15 11.03
CA ASP A 12 11.05 -1.03 11.58
C ASP A 12 10.10 -2.04 12.25
N ARG A 13 8.78 -1.82 12.13
CA ARG A 13 7.80 -2.75 12.69
C ARG A 13 7.77 -4.03 11.85
N LYS A 14 7.94 -5.16 12.53
CA LYS A 14 7.95 -6.49 11.89
C LYS A 14 6.59 -6.90 11.34
N TYR A 15 5.52 -6.52 12.04
CA TYR A 15 4.16 -6.91 11.70
C TYR A 15 3.20 -5.72 11.69
N PHE A 16 2.27 -5.79 10.75
CA PHE A 16 1.07 -4.98 10.64
C PHE A 16 -0.15 -5.87 10.85
N PHE A 17 -1.18 -5.34 11.48
CA PHE A 17 -2.33 -6.12 11.90
C PHE A 17 -3.59 -5.68 11.16
N ALA A 18 -4.29 -6.66 10.59
CA ALA A 18 -5.58 -6.44 9.99
C ALA A 18 -6.55 -7.56 10.32
N GLN A 19 -7.81 -7.17 10.43
CA GLN A 19 -8.94 -8.05 10.52
C GLN A 19 -9.33 -8.55 9.12
N ASP A 20 -9.79 -9.79 9.05
CA ASP A 20 -10.47 -10.36 7.89
C ASP A 20 -12.01 -10.18 8.02
N THR A 21 -12.74 -10.51 6.97
CA THR A 21 -14.21 -10.51 6.88
C THR A 21 -14.86 -11.29 8.03
N ASP A 22 -14.24 -12.38 8.47
CA ASP A 22 -14.69 -13.23 9.59
C ASP A 22 -14.27 -12.70 10.97
N ARG A 23 -13.88 -11.42 11.07
CA ARG A 23 -13.45 -10.74 12.30
C ARG A 23 -12.19 -11.30 12.96
N ARG A 24 -11.47 -12.22 12.32
CA ARG A 24 -10.18 -12.75 12.80
C ARG A 24 -9.06 -11.77 12.50
N ILE A 25 -8.16 -11.55 13.46
CA ILE A 25 -6.99 -10.69 13.27
C ILE A 25 -5.80 -11.52 12.81
N PHE A 26 -5.13 -11.05 11.77
CA PHE A 26 -3.93 -11.65 11.20
C PHE A 26 -2.78 -10.65 11.23
N ALA A 27 -1.57 -11.20 11.30
CA ALA A 27 -0.32 -10.46 11.26
C ALA A 27 0.33 -10.61 9.89
N TYR A 28 0.73 -9.49 9.31
CA TYR A 28 1.29 -9.39 7.97
C TYR A 28 2.61 -8.65 8.04
N THR A 29 3.59 -9.08 7.27
CA THR A 29 4.79 -8.30 6.99
C THR A 29 4.48 -7.18 5.99
N GLU A 30 5.37 -6.19 5.87
CA GLU A 30 5.23 -5.12 4.87
C GLU A 30 5.04 -5.67 3.44
N ALA A 31 5.79 -6.72 3.10
CA ALA A 31 5.74 -7.35 1.78
C ALA A 31 4.42 -8.10 1.52
N GLU A 32 3.81 -8.69 2.56
CA GLU A 32 2.52 -9.39 2.46
C GLU A 32 1.34 -8.42 2.43
N TRP A 33 1.53 -7.21 2.94
CA TRP A 33 0.51 -6.18 3.04
C TRP A 33 0.13 -5.57 1.67
N GLY A 34 1.08 -5.49 0.73
CA GLY A 34 0.83 -5.08 -0.66
C GLY A 34 0.71 -3.57 -0.87
N ALA A 35 -0.12 -3.14 -1.84
CA ALA A 35 -0.17 -1.74 -2.30
C ALA A 35 -0.70 -0.72 -1.27
N GLY A 36 -1.04 -1.18 -0.06
CA GLY A 36 -1.29 -0.34 1.11
C GLY A 36 -0.18 -0.37 2.16
N GLY A 37 0.99 -0.95 1.88
CA GLY A 37 2.12 -1.06 2.83
C GLY A 37 2.77 0.28 3.13
N ALA A 38 2.62 1.25 2.22
CA ALA A 38 3.05 2.62 2.45
C ALA A 38 2.15 3.38 3.47
N GLN A 39 0.90 2.92 3.68
CA GLN A 39 -0.06 3.55 4.59
C GLN A 39 -1.02 2.50 5.16
N PRO A 40 -0.68 1.87 6.30
CA PRO A 40 -1.54 0.91 7.00
C PRO A 40 -2.81 1.55 7.60
N PHE A 41 -3.32 2.68 7.10
CA PHE A 41 -4.46 3.41 7.67
C PHE A 41 -5.47 3.89 6.60
N GLY A 42 -5.39 3.35 5.38
CA GLY A 42 -6.25 3.74 4.25
C GLY A 42 -7.42 2.78 4.02
N ASN A 43 -8.48 3.26 3.35
CA ASN A 43 -9.62 2.43 2.97
C ASN A 43 -9.22 1.43 1.85
N TYR A 44 -8.90 0.18 2.20
CA TYR A 44 -8.44 -0.89 1.28
C TYR A 44 -9.49 -1.30 0.24
N THR A 45 -10.75 -0.97 0.50
CA THR A 45 -11.87 -1.22 -0.40
C THR A 45 -11.71 -0.46 -1.73
N ALA A 46 -11.06 0.70 -1.73
CA ALA A 46 -10.87 1.52 -2.93
C ALA A 46 -9.73 1.02 -3.86
N ARG A 47 -8.76 0.29 -3.32
CA ARG A 47 -7.59 -0.23 -4.05
C ARG A 47 -7.74 -1.72 -4.33
N SER A 48 -8.71 -2.06 -5.17
CA SER A 48 -8.87 -3.42 -5.68
C SER A 48 -7.98 -3.65 -6.90
N ILE A 49 -7.51 -4.89 -7.09
CA ILE A 49 -6.83 -5.30 -8.33
C ILE A 49 -7.69 -4.96 -9.56
N ALA A 50 -9.01 -5.12 -9.46
CA ALA A 50 -9.93 -4.80 -10.56
C ALA A 50 -9.91 -3.30 -10.92
N SER A 51 -9.99 -2.41 -9.92
CA SER A 51 -9.94 -0.96 -10.16
C SER A 51 -8.58 -0.51 -10.68
N MET A 52 -7.48 -1.08 -10.17
CA MET A 52 -6.14 -0.81 -10.72
C MET A 52 -5.99 -1.31 -12.16
N SER A 53 -6.44 -2.52 -12.47
CA SER A 53 -6.39 -3.08 -13.83
C SER A 53 -7.22 -2.25 -14.81
N LEU A 54 -8.42 -1.81 -14.40
CA LEU A 54 -9.26 -0.91 -15.20
C LEU A 54 -8.54 0.42 -15.46
N LEU A 55 -7.94 1.02 -14.42
CA LEU A 55 -7.17 2.26 -14.57
C LEU A 55 -5.98 2.08 -15.53
N VAL A 56 -5.25 0.97 -15.43
CA VAL A 56 -4.16 0.66 -16.37
C VAL A 56 -4.72 0.59 -17.79
N ALA A 57 -5.80 -0.14 -18.02
CA ALA A 57 -6.40 -0.29 -19.35
C ALA A 57 -6.82 1.07 -19.94
N VAL A 58 -7.52 1.89 -19.15
CA VAL A 58 -7.97 3.24 -19.56
C VAL A 58 -6.79 4.17 -19.85
N LEU A 59 -5.74 4.14 -19.02
CA LEU A 59 -4.57 5.02 -19.16
C LEU A 59 -3.58 4.56 -20.24
N THR A 60 -3.66 3.31 -20.71
CA THR A 60 -2.72 2.77 -21.70
C THR A 60 -2.81 3.54 -23.02
N VAL A 61 -4.02 3.79 -23.53
CA VAL A 61 -4.21 4.50 -24.81
C VAL A 61 -3.70 5.95 -24.73
N PRO A 62 -4.09 6.78 -23.74
CA PRO A 62 -3.50 8.11 -23.55
C PRO A 62 -1.98 8.11 -23.34
N ALA A 63 -1.43 7.14 -22.60
CA ALA A 63 0.00 7.04 -22.35
C ALA A 63 0.80 6.74 -23.63
N LEU A 64 0.21 6.02 -24.59
CA LEU A 64 0.82 5.79 -25.91
C LEU A 64 0.63 6.99 -26.85
N LEU A 65 -0.53 7.65 -26.80
CA LEU A 65 -0.82 8.81 -27.65
C LEU A 65 -0.03 10.06 -27.26
N GLY A 66 0.23 10.28 -25.96
CA GLY A 66 0.97 11.46 -25.49
C GLY A 66 2.32 11.65 -26.19
N PRO A 67 3.24 10.66 -26.15
CA PRO A 67 4.52 10.74 -26.85
C PRO A 67 4.39 10.99 -28.35
N VAL A 68 3.39 10.39 -29.01
CA VAL A 68 3.13 10.59 -30.45
C VAL A 68 2.73 12.04 -30.72
N LEU A 69 1.81 12.60 -29.93
CA LEU A 69 1.39 14.00 -30.05
C LEU A 69 2.54 14.98 -29.78
N LEU A 70 3.43 14.64 -28.85
CA LEU A 70 4.63 15.43 -28.58
C LEU A 70 5.57 15.44 -29.79
N ILE A 71 5.83 14.29 -30.41
CA ILE A 71 6.66 14.19 -31.61
C ILE A 71 6.07 15.04 -32.75
N ILE A 72 4.76 14.93 -32.99
CA ILE A 72 4.06 15.71 -34.03
C ILE A 72 4.16 17.21 -33.73
N SER A 73 3.97 17.62 -32.48
CA SER A 73 4.01 19.03 -32.07
C SER A 73 5.42 19.63 -32.22
N VAL A 74 6.46 18.85 -31.92
CA VAL A 74 7.86 19.24 -32.12
C VAL A 74 8.18 19.38 -33.61
N ALA A 75 7.76 18.42 -34.44
CA ALA A 75 7.97 18.47 -35.89
C ALA A 75 7.25 19.66 -36.55
N GLY A 76 6.07 20.02 -36.05
CA GLY A 76 5.30 21.19 -36.51
C GLY A 76 5.77 22.54 -35.95
N LEU A 77 6.80 22.57 -35.08
CA LEU A 77 7.31 23.79 -34.42
C LEU A 77 6.25 24.61 -33.66
N HIS A 78 5.18 23.96 -33.21
CA HIS A 78 4.09 24.62 -32.48
C HIS A 78 4.37 24.63 -30.97
N LEU A 79 4.99 25.71 -30.48
CA LEU A 79 5.43 25.82 -29.08
C LEU A 79 4.32 25.55 -28.05
N GLY A 80 3.11 26.07 -28.28
CA GLY A 80 1.97 25.87 -27.38
C GLY A 80 1.48 24.42 -27.35
N ALA A 81 1.38 23.78 -28.52
CA ALA A 81 1.02 22.37 -28.63
C ALA A 81 2.10 21.45 -28.04
N MET A 82 3.38 21.84 -28.17
CA MET A 82 4.51 21.13 -27.58
C MET A 82 4.43 21.15 -26.04
N LEU A 83 4.18 22.30 -25.42
CA LEU A 83 4.06 22.38 -23.96
C LEU A 83 2.86 21.57 -23.45
N PHE A 84 1.71 21.69 -24.12
CA PHE A 84 0.51 20.93 -23.77
C PHE A 84 0.73 19.42 -23.89
N SER A 85 1.27 18.95 -25.01
CA SER A 85 1.55 17.53 -25.24
C SER A 85 2.61 16.99 -24.29
N LEU A 86 3.61 17.79 -23.90
CA LEU A 86 4.58 17.42 -22.88
C LEU A 86 3.91 17.18 -21.53
N VAL A 87 3.11 18.13 -21.05
CA VAL A 87 2.39 18.00 -19.78
C VAL A 87 1.45 16.80 -19.81
N PHE A 88 0.68 16.65 -20.88
CA PHE A 88 -0.21 15.51 -21.09
C PHE A 88 0.54 14.17 -21.04
N THR A 89 1.68 14.09 -21.74
CA THR A 89 2.53 12.89 -21.77
C THR A 89 3.03 12.53 -20.39
N VAL A 90 3.54 13.51 -19.64
CA VAL A 90 4.06 13.30 -18.28
C VAL A 90 2.95 12.81 -17.36
N LEU A 91 1.76 13.43 -17.40
CA LEU A 91 0.63 13.04 -16.57
C LEU A 91 0.12 11.63 -16.90
N CYS A 92 -0.12 11.33 -18.18
CA CYS A 92 -0.65 10.04 -18.60
C CYS A 92 0.37 8.91 -18.41
N THR A 93 1.61 9.10 -18.85
CA THR A 93 2.66 8.07 -18.75
C THR A 93 3.09 7.88 -17.29
N GLY A 94 3.25 8.99 -16.55
CA GLY A 94 3.56 8.95 -15.12
C GLY A 94 2.47 8.23 -14.32
N GLY A 95 1.20 8.60 -14.51
CA GLY A 95 0.06 7.95 -13.86
C GLY A 95 -0.06 6.46 -14.21
N TRP A 96 0.15 6.11 -15.49
CA TRP A 96 0.15 4.73 -15.96
C TRP A 96 1.25 3.88 -15.31
N LEU A 97 2.49 4.38 -15.29
CA LEU A 97 3.63 3.69 -14.66
C LEU A 97 3.44 3.48 -13.16
N LEU A 98 2.93 4.48 -12.44
CA LEU A 98 2.64 4.36 -11.01
C LEU A 98 1.56 3.30 -10.75
N THR A 99 0.52 3.27 -11.57
CA THR A 99 -0.58 2.30 -11.45
C THR A 99 -0.08 0.87 -11.72
N ILE A 100 0.78 0.67 -12.74
CA ILE A 100 1.40 -0.63 -13.02
C ILE A 100 2.26 -1.10 -11.85
N ARG A 101 3.12 -0.24 -11.30
CA ARG A 101 3.97 -0.59 -10.16
C ARG A 101 3.15 -0.98 -8.93
N SER A 102 2.09 -0.22 -8.65
CA SER A 102 1.13 -0.53 -7.58
C SER A 102 0.47 -1.89 -7.79
N LEU A 103 0.02 -2.18 -9.02
CA LEU A 103 -0.58 -3.46 -9.39
C LEU A 103 0.39 -4.63 -9.23
N GLN A 104 1.64 -4.48 -9.68
CA GLN A 104 2.69 -5.49 -9.52
C GLN A 104 2.98 -5.77 -8.03
N GLY A 105 3.05 -4.72 -7.21
CA GLY A 105 3.21 -4.85 -5.76
C GLY A 105 2.06 -5.63 -5.12
N GLU A 106 0.82 -5.31 -5.48
CA GLU A 106 -0.36 -6.03 -4.98
C GLU A 106 -0.39 -7.50 -5.43
N LEU A 107 0.01 -7.79 -6.68
CA LEU A 107 0.11 -9.15 -7.19
C LEU A 107 1.18 -9.96 -6.45
N ARG A 108 2.34 -9.37 -6.16
CA ARG A 108 3.40 -10.00 -5.38
C ARG A 108 2.94 -10.30 -3.95
N ALA A 109 2.32 -9.33 -3.29
CA ALA A 109 1.75 -9.50 -1.96
C ALA A 109 0.66 -10.57 -1.92
N ARG A 110 -0.16 -10.67 -2.98
CA ARG A 110 -1.18 -11.73 -3.10
C ARG A 110 -0.55 -13.11 -3.21
N ARG A 111 0.59 -13.25 -3.91
CA ARG A 111 1.33 -14.52 -3.98
C ARG A 111 1.86 -14.91 -2.60
N LEU A 112 2.55 -14.00 -1.91
CA LEU A 112 3.07 -14.24 -0.56
C LEU A 112 1.96 -14.61 0.44
N ARG A 113 0.82 -13.91 0.40
CA ARG A 113 -0.34 -14.24 1.25
C ARG A 113 -0.87 -15.64 0.97
N ARG A 114 -0.97 -16.05 -0.30
CA ARG A 114 -1.43 -17.40 -0.65
C ARG A 114 -0.47 -18.48 -0.16
N GLU A 115 0.83 -18.26 -0.28
CA GLU A 115 1.85 -19.20 0.21
C GLU A 115 1.77 -19.38 1.74
N ARG A 116 1.43 -18.33 2.47
CA ARG A 116 1.29 -18.37 3.93
C ARG A 116 -0.14 -18.65 4.42
N GLY A 117 -1.10 -18.85 3.52
CA GLY A 117 -2.51 -19.06 3.86
C GLY A 117 -3.19 -17.84 4.50
N LEU A 118 -2.66 -16.64 4.29
CA LEU A 118 -3.20 -15.39 4.84
C LEU A 118 -4.34 -14.85 3.96
N PRO A 119 -5.44 -14.36 4.58
CA PRO A 119 -6.52 -13.72 3.84
C PRO A 119 -6.14 -12.30 3.37
N ARG A 120 -7.08 -11.61 2.74
CA ARG A 120 -6.88 -10.21 2.34
C ARG A 120 -7.08 -9.30 3.56
N PRO A 121 -6.15 -8.37 3.85
CA PRO A 121 -6.38 -7.38 4.90
C PRO A 121 -7.58 -6.50 4.50
N SER A 122 -8.61 -6.46 5.34
CA SER A 122 -9.82 -5.66 5.08
C SER A 122 -9.88 -4.41 5.96
N VAL A 123 -9.72 -4.59 7.28
CA VAL A 123 -9.79 -3.52 8.27
C VAL A 123 -8.51 -3.52 9.10
N VAL A 124 -7.83 -2.37 9.16
CA VAL A 124 -6.67 -2.21 10.03
C VAL A 124 -7.12 -2.16 11.47
N VAL A 125 -6.36 -2.81 12.34
CA VAL A 125 -6.55 -2.77 13.78
C VAL A 125 -5.33 -2.15 14.46
N THR A 126 -5.55 -1.54 15.62
CA THR A 126 -4.45 -0.97 16.42
C THR A 126 -3.64 -2.08 17.10
N ASP A 127 -2.42 -1.76 17.53
CA ASP A 127 -1.57 -2.70 18.27
C ASP A 127 -2.25 -3.18 19.57
N ASP A 128 -3.04 -2.34 20.23
CA ASP A 128 -3.79 -2.73 21.43
C ASP A 128 -4.88 -3.76 21.14
N GLN A 129 -5.68 -3.54 20.08
CA GLN A 129 -6.70 -4.49 19.64
C GLN A 129 -6.07 -5.81 19.17
N ALA A 130 -4.98 -5.72 18.41
CA ALA A 130 -4.25 -6.88 17.94
C ALA A 130 -3.65 -7.66 19.13
N ARG A 131 -3.04 -6.96 20.09
CA ARG A 131 -2.47 -7.57 21.29
C ARG A 131 -3.54 -8.30 22.09
N GLU A 132 -4.68 -7.68 22.37
CA GLU A 132 -5.78 -8.30 23.11
C GLU A 132 -6.21 -9.61 22.43
N TRP A 133 -6.36 -9.57 21.10
CA TRP A 133 -6.71 -10.75 20.31
C TRP A 133 -5.66 -11.86 20.36
N PHE A 134 -4.39 -11.55 20.17
CA PHE A 134 -3.29 -12.55 20.22
C PHE A 134 -2.99 -13.05 21.63
N THR A 135 -3.38 -12.29 22.67
CA THR A 135 -3.34 -12.76 24.05
C THR A 135 -4.44 -13.79 24.30
N ALA A 136 -5.65 -13.56 23.79
CA ALA A 136 -6.76 -14.51 23.88
C ALA A 136 -6.61 -15.73 22.96
N HIS A 137 -5.90 -15.57 21.83
CA HIS A 137 -5.67 -16.60 20.82
C HIS A 137 -4.16 -16.78 20.60
N PRO A 138 -3.46 -17.46 21.53
CA PRO A 138 -2.03 -17.68 21.40
C PRO A 138 -1.74 -18.48 20.13
N GLY A 139 -0.82 -17.98 19.30
CA GLY A 139 -0.58 -18.53 17.97
C GLY A 139 0.60 -17.91 17.24
N SER A 140 0.34 -17.39 16.04
CA SER A 140 1.36 -17.06 15.03
C SER A 140 2.30 -15.90 15.35
N VAL A 141 2.03 -15.12 16.39
CA VAL A 141 2.84 -13.97 16.82
C VAL A 141 2.96 -13.95 18.34
N ALA A 142 4.19 -13.78 18.85
CA ALA A 142 4.44 -13.63 20.28
C ALA A 142 4.07 -12.20 20.75
N VAL A 143 3.31 -12.10 21.84
CA VAL A 143 2.91 -10.83 22.46
C VAL A 143 4.10 -10.20 23.19
N THR A 144 4.85 -9.36 22.47
CA THR A 144 6.09 -8.71 22.92
C THR A 144 6.12 -7.26 22.45
N ARG A 145 6.86 -6.39 23.15
CA ARG A 145 7.02 -4.97 22.79
C ARG A 145 7.53 -4.80 21.35
N ASP A 146 8.41 -5.69 20.88
CA ASP A 146 8.96 -5.63 19.52
C ASP A 146 7.90 -5.89 18.43
N ASN A 147 6.93 -6.76 18.70
CA ASN A 147 5.88 -7.09 17.73
C ASN A 147 4.68 -6.12 17.82
N PHE A 148 4.50 -5.45 18.96
CA PHE A 148 3.40 -4.53 19.25
C PHE A 148 3.94 -3.19 19.81
N PRO A 149 4.78 -2.47 19.05
CA PRO A 149 5.52 -1.31 19.55
C PRO A 149 4.61 -0.15 19.94
N GLU A 150 3.44 -0.01 19.30
CA GLU A 150 2.49 1.07 19.58
C GLU A 150 1.46 0.71 20.66
N SER A 151 1.59 -0.45 21.34
CA SER A 151 0.65 -0.81 22.42
C SER A 151 0.84 0.08 23.65
N THR A 152 -0.27 0.62 24.16
CA THR A 152 -0.30 1.52 25.33
C THR A 152 -0.22 0.78 26.66
N TYR A 153 -0.50 -0.53 26.66
CA TYR A 153 -0.47 -1.36 27.86
C TYR A 153 0.95 -1.85 28.18
N PRO A 154 1.32 -1.99 29.46
CA PRO A 154 2.62 -2.54 29.85
C PRO A 154 2.73 -4.01 29.43
N PHE A 155 3.90 -4.43 28.93
CA PHE A 155 4.21 -5.84 28.69
C PHE A 155 4.74 -6.50 29.97
N PRO A 156 4.64 -7.84 30.10
CA PRO A 156 5.20 -8.55 31.25
C PRO A 156 6.68 -8.20 31.45
N GLY A 157 7.02 -7.61 32.60
CA GLY A 157 8.38 -7.18 32.94
C GLY A 157 8.68 -5.69 32.72
N GLU A 158 7.73 -4.91 32.19
CA GLU A 158 7.87 -3.46 32.09
C GLU A 158 7.30 -2.74 33.33
N PRO A 159 7.91 -1.64 33.78
CA PRO A 159 7.36 -0.82 34.85
C PRO A 159 6.03 -0.17 34.41
N THR A 160 5.01 -0.29 35.27
CA THR A 160 3.69 0.35 35.13
C THR A 160 3.73 1.84 35.40
#